data_AF-A0A397S8K9-F1
#
_entry.id   AF-A0A397S8K9-F1
#
_cell.length_a   1.000
_cell.length_b   1.000
_cell.length_c   1.000
_cell.angle_alpha   90.00
_cell.angle_beta   90.00
_cell.angle_gamma   90.00
#
_symmetry.space_group_name_H-M   'P 1'
#
loop_
_entity.id
_entity.type
_entity.pdbx_description
1 polymer ?
#
loop_
_entity_poly.entity_id
_entity_poly.type
_entity_poly.pdbx_seq_one_letter_code
_entity_poly.pdbx_strand_id
1 'polypeptide(L)'
;MTIIEQLTAKKDKIQEEHGVLVHASIRKNLLKNKLDSLDELISIYNNFQNGSPPNLSLTEVEEALRLTDASLLTGNEEGIGLLTNALLKTKSVSSLFLLDEIDKASERVQNSLLNILDSTQNTAIFNHYLDVNLDFSPITFIATANKLENIPLPLRKRMKIIELTPYTSEQKKAIAQKIIQK
;
A
#
# COMPACT_ATOMS: atom_id res chain seq x y z
N MET A 1 -4.06 14.33 17.65
CA MET A 1 -5.11 14.16 16.64
C MET A 1 -4.95 12.78 16.05
N THR A 2 -5.95 11.92 16.18
CA THR A 2 -5.91 10.56 15.61
C THR A 2 -5.99 10.62 14.09
N ILE A 3 -5.63 9.54 13.38
CA ILE A 3 -5.70 9.50 11.91
C ILE A 3 -7.14 9.64 11.42
N ILE A 4 -8.10 9.05 12.14
CA ILE A 4 -9.54 9.19 11.83
C ILE A 4 -9.98 10.64 11.97
N GLU A 5 -9.53 11.36 13.00
CA GLU A 5 -9.80 12.80 13.14
C GLU A 5 -9.21 13.59 11.96
N GLN A 6 -7.99 13.27 11.52
CA GLN A 6 -7.35 13.94 10.37
C GLN A 6 -8.13 13.72 9.08
N LEU A 7 -8.55 12.49 8.82
CA LEU A 7 -9.35 12.13 7.65
C LEU A 7 -10.72 12.83 7.68
N THR A 8 -11.37 12.85 8.85
CA THR A 8 -12.70 13.46 9.02
C THR A 8 -12.63 14.98 8.83
N ALA A 9 -11.66 15.65 9.47
CA ALA A 9 -11.47 17.10 9.30
C ALA A 9 -11.17 17.47 7.84
N LYS A 10 -10.39 16.64 7.13
CA LYS A 10 -10.11 16.84 5.71
C LYS A 10 -11.37 16.66 4.86
N LYS A 11 -12.17 15.63 5.15
CA LYS A 11 -13.45 15.38 4.49
C LYS A 11 -14.39 16.58 4.63
N ASP A 12 -14.58 17.09 5.84
CA ASP A 12 -15.47 18.22 6.11
C ASP A 12 -15.06 19.46 5.29
N LYS A 13 -13.75 19.78 5.28
CA LYS A 13 -13.21 20.88 4.46
C LYS A 13 -13.47 20.70 2.96
N ILE A 14 -13.28 19.48 2.42
CA ILE A 14 -13.54 19.20 1.01
C ILE A 14 -15.05 19.25 0.69
N GLN A 15 -15.91 18.82 1.61
CA GLN A 15 -17.37 18.90 1.42
C GLN A 15 -17.86 20.34 1.34
N GLU A 16 -17.34 21.24 2.18
CA GLU A 16 -17.60 22.68 2.10
C GLU A 16 -17.16 23.26 0.74
N GLU A 17 -15.94 22.95 0.29
CA GLU A 17 -15.43 23.40 -1.01
C GLU A 17 -16.27 22.86 -2.18
N HIS A 18 -16.71 21.60 -2.11
CA HIS A 18 -17.54 20.96 -3.14
C HIS A 18 -18.92 21.62 -3.26
N GLY A 19 -19.53 22.02 -2.13
CA GLY A 19 -20.83 22.70 -2.10
C GLY A 19 -20.82 24.08 -2.78
N VAL A 20 -19.66 24.76 -2.78
CA VAL A 20 -19.50 26.11 -3.35
C VAL A 20 -19.20 26.08 -4.86
N LEU A 21 -18.67 24.97 -5.38
CA LEU A 21 -18.20 24.82 -6.78
C LEU A 21 -19.33 24.36 -7.72
N VAL A 22 -20.20 25.28 -8.13
CA VAL A 22 -21.33 24.99 -9.04
C VAL A 22 -20.93 24.91 -10.53
N HIS A 23 -19.79 25.50 -10.94
CA HIS A 23 -19.51 25.76 -12.37
C HIS A 23 -18.32 25.02 -13.04
N ALA A 24 -17.51 24.24 -12.31
CA ALA A 24 -16.33 23.58 -12.88
C ALA A 24 -16.44 22.04 -12.80
N SER A 25 -16.97 21.38 -13.85
CA SER A 25 -17.18 19.92 -13.89
C SER A 25 -15.94 19.08 -13.57
N ILE A 26 -14.75 19.48 -14.06
CA ILE A 26 -13.51 18.72 -13.84
C ILE A 26 -13.11 18.77 -12.36
N ARG A 27 -13.10 19.95 -11.75
CA ARG A 27 -12.76 20.12 -10.33
C ARG A 27 -13.79 19.45 -9.42
N LYS A 28 -15.06 19.46 -9.81
CA LYS A 28 -16.14 18.76 -9.10
C LYS A 28 -15.92 17.25 -9.05
N ASN A 29 -15.55 16.63 -10.18
CA ASN A 29 -15.27 15.19 -10.24
C ASN A 29 -14.04 14.81 -9.42
N LEU A 30 -12.96 15.61 -9.48
CA LEU A 30 -11.76 15.38 -8.68
C LEU A 30 -12.06 15.41 -7.17
N LEU A 31 -12.80 16.43 -6.71
CA LEU A 31 -13.18 16.54 -5.30
C LEU A 31 -14.08 15.38 -4.86
N LYS A 32 -15.00 14.94 -5.73
CA LYS A 32 -15.85 13.78 -5.47
C LYS A 32 -15.01 12.50 -5.27
N ASN A 33 -14.07 12.22 -6.18
CA ASN A 33 -13.20 11.04 -6.06
C ASN A 33 -12.37 11.07 -4.76
N LYS A 34 -11.91 12.26 -4.33
CA LYS A 34 -11.20 12.42 -3.05
C LYS A 34 -12.13 12.14 -1.86
N LEU A 35 -13.37 12.63 -1.89
CA LEU A 35 -14.37 12.35 -0.85
C LEU A 35 -14.68 10.86 -0.73
N ASP A 36 -14.94 10.20 -1.87
CA ASP A 36 -15.24 8.76 -1.90
C ASP A 36 -14.06 7.94 -1.30
N SER A 37 -12.82 8.32 -1.63
CA SER A 37 -11.62 7.68 -1.08
C SER A 37 -11.46 7.92 0.42
N LEU A 38 -11.74 9.15 0.91
CA LEU A 38 -11.67 9.47 2.33
C LEU A 38 -12.73 8.71 3.14
N ASP A 39 -13.94 8.57 2.60
CA ASP A 39 -15.02 7.81 3.24
C ASP A 39 -14.65 6.33 3.42
N GLU A 40 -14.09 5.72 2.38
CA GLU A 40 -13.60 4.34 2.47
C GLU A 40 -12.46 4.21 3.48
N LEU A 41 -11.46 5.10 3.47
CA LEU A 41 -10.36 5.07 4.44
C LEU A 41 -10.86 5.22 5.88
N ILE A 42 -11.79 6.14 6.15
CA ILE A 42 -12.40 6.31 7.47
C ILE A 42 -13.07 5.01 7.91
N SER A 43 -13.83 4.36 7.01
CA SER A 43 -14.46 3.07 7.31
C SER A 43 -13.43 1.99 7.66
N ILE A 44 -12.36 1.87 6.87
CA ILE A 44 -11.30 0.90 7.08
C ILE A 44 -10.62 1.09 8.45
N TYR A 45 -10.23 2.32 8.79
CA TYR A 45 -9.57 2.60 10.07
C TYR A 45 -10.51 2.41 11.27
N ASN A 46 -11.80 2.74 11.13
CA ASN A 46 -12.79 2.47 12.18
C ASN A 46 -12.97 0.97 12.43
N ASN A 47 -13.04 0.17 11.36
CA ASN A 47 -13.19 -1.29 11.47
C ASN A 47 -12.00 -1.92 12.21
N PHE A 48 -10.79 -1.41 11.97
CA PHE A 48 -9.58 -1.87 12.66
C PHE A 48 -9.57 -1.53 14.15
N GLN A 49 -9.94 -0.29 14.53
CA GLN A 49 -9.99 0.12 15.95
C GLN A 49 -11.07 -0.64 16.74
N ASN A 50 -12.16 -1.04 16.08
CA ASN A 50 -13.26 -1.80 16.69
C ASN A 50 -12.96 -3.30 16.92
N GLY A 51 -11.72 -3.74 16.67
CA GLY A 51 -11.23 -5.02 17.20
C GLY A 51 -11.75 -6.27 16.50
N SER A 52 -12.15 -6.20 15.22
CA SER A 52 -12.08 -7.41 14.41
C SER A 52 -10.61 -7.72 14.15
N PRO A 53 -10.03 -8.77 14.78
CA PRO A 53 -8.68 -9.16 14.43
C PRO A 53 -8.66 -9.46 12.93
N PRO A 54 -7.56 -9.12 12.22
CA PRO A 54 -7.38 -9.59 10.86
C PRO A 54 -7.59 -11.09 10.86
N ASN A 55 -8.60 -11.54 10.13
CA ASN A 55 -8.65 -12.93 9.80
C ASN A 55 -7.55 -13.07 8.75
N LEU A 56 -6.30 -13.34 9.16
CA LEU A 56 -5.18 -13.67 8.24
C LEU A 56 -5.50 -15.01 7.54
N SER A 57 -6.62 -15.03 6.85
CA SER A 57 -7.02 -15.99 5.88
C SER A 57 -6.10 -15.76 4.69
N LEU A 58 -5.63 -16.84 4.07
CA LEU A 58 -4.92 -16.76 2.79
C LEU A 58 -5.74 -16.04 1.70
N THR A 59 -7.05 -15.82 1.94
CA THR A 59 -7.93 -14.98 1.12
C THR A 59 -7.67 -13.47 1.23
N GLU A 60 -7.11 -12.98 2.36
CA GLU A 60 -6.82 -11.54 2.58
C GLU A 60 -5.39 -11.16 2.13
N VAL A 61 -4.66 -12.10 1.52
CA VAL A 61 -3.41 -11.83 0.83
C VAL A 61 -3.76 -11.21 -0.53
N GLU A 62 -3.81 -9.88 -0.62
CA GLU A 62 -4.09 -9.19 -1.87
C GLU A 62 -2.88 -8.43 -2.45
N GLU A 63 -2.80 -8.56 -3.78
CA GLU A 63 -2.01 -7.85 -4.78
C GLU A 63 -0.47 -7.91 -4.64
N ALA A 64 0.15 -8.64 -5.59
CA ALA A 64 1.56 -8.45 -5.91
C ALA A 64 1.72 -7.07 -6.54
N LEU A 65 2.25 -6.13 -5.77
CA LEU A 65 2.59 -4.78 -6.20
C LEU A 65 3.88 -4.84 -7.00
N ARG A 66 3.76 -4.84 -8.32
CA ARG A 66 4.92 -4.69 -9.22
C ARG A 66 5.47 -3.28 -9.15
N LEU A 67 6.71 -3.16 -8.68
CA LEU A 67 7.33 -1.86 -8.40
C LEU A 67 8.01 -1.21 -9.62
N THR A 68 8.07 -1.91 -10.75
CA THR A 68 8.64 -1.39 -12.00
C THR A 68 7.83 -0.24 -12.61
N ASP A 69 6.51 -0.20 -12.38
CA ASP A 69 5.60 0.83 -12.88
C ASP A 69 5.16 1.84 -11.78
N ALA A 70 5.78 1.77 -10.61
CA ALA A 70 5.40 2.53 -9.41
C ALA A 70 5.89 3.98 -9.42
N SER A 71 5.52 4.76 -10.43
CA SER A 71 5.73 6.22 -10.42
C SER A 71 5.12 6.88 -9.17
N LEU A 72 4.11 6.25 -8.54
CA LEU A 72 3.32 6.76 -7.42
C LEU A 72 3.07 5.70 -6.35
N LEU A 73 3.99 5.59 -5.39
CA LEU A 73 3.85 4.65 -4.27
C LEU A 73 2.82 5.16 -3.22
N THR A 74 2.94 6.42 -2.81
CA THR A 74 2.15 7.07 -1.73
C THR A 74 1.19 8.17 -2.24
N GLY A 75 1.12 8.38 -3.56
CA GLY A 75 0.26 9.37 -4.23
C GLY A 75 0.95 10.70 -4.52
N ASN A 76 0.49 11.40 -5.56
CA ASN A 76 0.91 12.76 -5.97
C ASN A 76 -0.31 13.60 -6.35
N GLU A 77 -0.10 14.76 -6.98
CA GLU A 77 -1.20 15.62 -7.45
C GLU A 77 -2.10 14.95 -8.53
N GLU A 78 -1.59 13.93 -9.22
CA GLU A 78 -2.28 13.25 -10.33
C GLU A 78 -3.07 12.02 -9.89
N GLY A 79 -2.70 11.38 -8.77
CA GLY A 79 -3.35 10.15 -8.32
C GLY A 79 -3.02 9.71 -6.90
N ILE A 80 -3.92 8.90 -6.34
CA ILE A 80 -3.93 8.46 -4.94
C ILE A 80 -2.76 7.55 -4.54
N GLY A 81 -2.07 6.95 -5.51
CA GLY A 81 -0.92 6.08 -5.28
C GLY A 81 -1.27 4.61 -5.08
N LEU A 82 -0.29 3.74 -5.33
CA LEU A 82 -0.45 2.29 -5.33
C LEU A 82 -0.81 1.73 -3.95
N LEU A 83 -0.13 2.17 -2.89
CA LEU A 83 -0.36 1.61 -1.56
C LEU A 83 -1.73 2.00 -1.01
N THR A 84 -2.15 3.24 -1.24
CA THR A 84 -3.49 3.68 -0.84
C THR A 84 -4.57 3.00 -1.67
N ASN A 85 -4.36 2.80 -2.98
CA ASN A 85 -5.25 1.99 -3.80
C ASN A 85 -5.36 0.55 -3.30
N ALA A 86 -4.24 -0.08 -2.95
CA ALA A 86 -4.24 -1.42 -2.38
C ALA A 86 -5.07 -1.46 -1.08
N LEU A 87 -4.90 -0.49 -0.18
CA LEU A 87 -5.71 -0.39 1.04
C LEU A 87 -7.21 -0.24 0.78
N LEU A 88 -7.58 0.61 -0.19
CA LEU A 88 -8.98 0.78 -0.59
C LEU A 88 -9.59 -0.52 -1.14
N LYS A 89 -8.81 -1.28 -1.93
CA LYS A 89 -9.25 -2.57 -2.46
C LYS A 89 -9.38 -3.65 -1.39
N THR A 90 -8.37 -3.79 -0.52
CA THR A 90 -8.36 -4.81 0.54
C THR A 90 -9.39 -4.54 1.62
N LYS A 91 -9.82 -3.28 1.78
CA LYS A 91 -10.76 -2.80 2.81
C LYS A 91 -10.31 -3.14 4.23
N SER A 92 -9.01 -3.36 4.42
CA SER A 92 -8.40 -3.75 5.69
C SER A 92 -7.00 -3.15 5.78
N VAL A 93 -6.64 -2.64 6.97
CA VAL A 93 -5.28 -2.11 7.25
C VAL A 93 -4.33 -3.19 7.72
N SER A 94 -4.83 -4.36 8.11
CA SER A 94 -3.98 -5.48 8.54
C SER A 94 -3.79 -6.49 7.40
N SER A 95 -3.53 -5.96 6.20
CA SER A 95 -3.28 -6.73 5.00
C SER A 95 -1.81 -7.16 4.89
N LEU A 96 -1.58 -8.17 4.05
CA LEU A 96 -0.24 -8.57 3.62
C LEU A 96 -0.01 -8.06 2.20
N PHE A 97 1.01 -7.22 2.01
CA PHE A 97 1.38 -6.68 0.70
C PHE A 97 2.63 -7.37 0.19
N LEU A 98 2.56 -7.88 -1.05
CA LEU A 98 3.70 -8.47 -1.75
C LEU A 98 4.33 -7.44 -2.68
N LEU A 99 5.55 -6.99 -2.37
CA LEU A 99 6.35 -6.11 -3.21
C LEU A 99 7.17 -6.97 -4.17
N ASP A 100 6.77 -7.03 -5.43
CA ASP A 100 7.41 -7.90 -6.43
C ASP A 100 8.56 -7.19 -7.14
N GLU A 101 9.67 -7.92 -7.30
CA GLU A 101 10.89 -7.50 -8.02
C GLU A 101 11.46 -6.16 -7.54
N ILE A 102 11.66 -6.02 -6.22
CA ILE A 102 12.15 -4.77 -5.62
C ILE A 102 13.56 -4.38 -6.12
N ASP A 103 14.31 -5.36 -6.62
CA ASP A 103 15.63 -5.19 -7.23
C ASP A 103 15.59 -4.51 -8.61
N LYS A 104 14.40 -4.42 -9.22
CA LYS A 104 14.16 -3.69 -10.48
C LYS A 104 13.47 -2.34 -10.25
N ALA A 105 13.13 -1.99 -9.02
CA ALA A 105 12.50 -0.73 -8.70
C ALA A 105 13.46 0.45 -8.95
N SER A 106 12.92 1.59 -9.39
CA SER A 106 13.71 2.82 -9.54
C SER A 106 14.21 3.33 -8.19
N GLU A 107 15.29 4.12 -8.19
CA GLU A 107 15.84 4.72 -6.97
C GLU A 107 14.80 5.55 -6.20
N ARG A 108 13.91 6.27 -6.91
CA ARG A 108 12.81 7.02 -6.29
C ARG A 108 11.87 6.12 -5.50
N VAL A 109 11.51 4.97 -6.05
CA VAL A 109 10.63 3.99 -5.38
C VAL A 109 11.34 3.37 -4.19
N GLN A 110 12.61 3.00 -4.35
CA GLN A 110 13.43 2.46 -3.27
C GLN A 110 13.54 3.45 -2.11
N ASN A 111 13.72 4.74 -2.40
CA ASN A 111 13.77 5.80 -1.39
C ASN A 111 12.41 5.99 -0.69
N SER A 112 11.29 5.96 -1.43
CA SER A 112 9.96 6.00 -0.80
C SER A 112 9.71 4.80 0.11
N LEU A 113 10.15 3.60 -0.29
CA LEU A 113 10.04 2.39 0.53
C LEU A 113 10.81 2.48 1.85
N LEU A 114 11.90 3.26 1.92
CA LEU A 114 12.61 3.44 3.19
C LEU A 114 11.71 4.03 4.27
N ASN A 115 10.87 5.00 3.92
CA ASN A 115 9.96 5.62 4.87
C ASN A 115 8.79 4.69 5.23
N ILE A 116 8.33 3.89 4.27
CA ILE A 116 7.21 2.94 4.46
C ILE A 116 7.60 1.74 5.31
N LEU A 117 8.82 1.23 5.14
CA LEU A 117 9.31 0.06 5.87
C LEU A 117 9.97 0.43 7.20
N ASP A 118 10.08 1.71 7.53
CA ASP A 118 10.59 2.17 8.82
C ASP A 118 9.46 2.21 9.85
N SER A 119 9.55 1.35 10.88
CA SER A 119 8.55 1.25 11.95
C SER A 119 8.36 2.56 12.75
N THR A 120 9.29 3.50 12.65
CA THR A 120 9.18 4.81 13.31
C THR A 120 8.45 5.85 12.46
N GLN A 121 8.39 5.66 11.14
CA GLN A 121 7.79 6.62 10.19
C GLN A 121 6.50 6.12 9.55
N ASN A 122 6.29 4.81 9.52
CA ASN A 122 5.17 4.19 8.82
C ASN A 122 3.80 4.42 9.48
N THR A 123 3.75 5.05 10.66
CA THR A 123 2.51 5.42 11.36
C THR A 123 1.86 6.69 10.79
N ALA A 124 2.61 7.52 10.06
CA ALA A 124 2.12 8.78 9.53
C ALA A 124 2.78 9.12 8.18
N ILE A 125 2.43 8.36 7.15
CA ILE A 125 2.92 8.63 5.79
C ILE A 125 1.97 9.59 5.09
N PHE A 126 2.51 10.71 4.66
CA PHE A 126 1.73 11.74 3.99
C PHE A 126 1.37 11.33 2.56
N ASN A 127 0.08 11.30 2.26
CA ASN A 127 -0.46 11.11 0.92
C ASN A 127 -0.74 12.49 0.30
N HIS A 128 0.06 12.88 -0.70
CA HIS A 128 -0.04 14.19 -1.35
C HIS A 128 -1.35 14.38 -2.15
N TYR A 129 -1.95 13.30 -2.64
CA TYR A 129 -3.21 13.39 -3.38
C TYR A 129 -4.36 13.77 -2.45
N LEU A 130 -4.44 13.12 -1.29
CA LEU A 130 -5.50 13.32 -0.31
C LEU A 130 -5.19 14.47 0.67
N ASP A 131 -3.92 14.86 0.79
CA ASP A 131 -3.41 15.85 1.75
C ASP A 131 -3.75 15.45 3.19
N VAL A 132 -3.44 14.18 3.52
CA VAL A 132 -3.65 13.54 4.83
C VAL A 132 -2.53 12.54 5.11
N ASN A 133 -2.29 12.24 6.39
CA ASN A 133 -1.40 11.15 6.78
C ASN A 133 -2.18 9.83 6.87
N LEU A 134 -1.53 8.74 6.48
CA LEU A 134 -2.04 7.37 6.57
C LEU A 134 -1.13 6.51 7.44
N ASP A 135 -1.74 5.59 8.19
CA ASP A 135 -1.05 4.56 8.96
C ASP A 135 -0.83 3.33 8.08
N PHE A 136 0.44 2.96 7.89
CA PHE A 136 0.85 1.70 7.27
C PHE A 136 1.50 0.74 8.28
N SER A 137 1.56 1.10 9.58
CA SER A 137 2.16 0.26 10.61
C SER A 137 1.49 -1.11 10.81
N PRO A 138 0.17 -1.30 10.60
CA PRO A 138 -0.46 -2.62 10.74
C PRO A 138 -0.24 -3.54 9.52
N ILE A 139 0.34 -3.03 8.43
CA ILE A 139 0.50 -3.79 7.19
C ILE A 139 1.78 -4.61 7.24
N THR A 140 1.68 -5.88 6.84
CA THR A 140 2.84 -6.76 6.69
C THR A 140 3.34 -6.71 5.25
N PHE A 141 4.62 -6.39 5.05
CA PHE A 141 5.25 -6.39 3.74
C PHE A 141 6.10 -7.64 3.53
N ILE A 142 5.88 -8.34 2.41
CA ILE A 142 6.79 -9.36 1.88
C ILE A 142 7.37 -8.81 0.58
N ALA A 143 8.67 -8.98 0.36
CA ALA A 143 9.33 -8.52 -0.85
C ALA A 143 10.03 -9.68 -1.57
N THR A 144 10.00 -9.65 -2.90
CA THR A 144 10.79 -10.56 -3.76
C THR A 144 11.92 -9.78 -4.41
N ALA A 145 13.06 -10.44 -4.59
CA ALA A 145 14.19 -9.91 -5.34
C ALA A 145 14.96 -11.06 -5.96
N ASN A 146 15.40 -10.87 -7.21
CA ASN A 146 16.27 -11.85 -7.85
C ASN A 146 17.74 -11.60 -7.48
N LYS A 147 18.11 -10.32 -7.34
CA LYS A 147 19.47 -9.87 -7.05
C LYS A 147 19.52 -9.01 -5.81
N LEU A 148 20.12 -9.51 -4.73
CA LEU A 148 20.23 -8.78 -3.47
C LEU A 148 21.17 -7.57 -3.59
N GLU A 149 22.18 -7.66 -4.46
CA GLU A 149 23.16 -6.60 -4.72
C GLU A 149 22.54 -5.32 -5.30
N ASN A 150 21.42 -5.43 -6.00
CA ASN A 150 20.70 -4.30 -6.59
C ASN A 150 19.82 -3.56 -5.57
N ILE A 151 19.69 -4.09 -4.34
CA ILE A 151 18.90 -3.47 -3.28
C ILE A 151 19.83 -2.61 -2.39
N PRO A 152 19.54 -1.31 -2.23
CA PRO A 152 20.32 -0.43 -1.38
C PRO A 152 20.47 -0.99 0.05
N LEU A 153 21.67 -0.86 0.60
CA LEU A 153 21.96 -1.29 1.97
C LEU A 153 20.97 -0.73 3.02
N PRO A 154 20.50 0.54 2.93
CA PRO A 154 19.52 1.07 3.88
C PRO A 154 18.18 0.33 3.88
N LEU A 155 17.74 -0.20 2.73
CA LEU A 155 16.53 -1.03 2.64
C LEU A 155 16.79 -2.42 3.20
N ARG A 156 17.93 -3.03 2.82
CA ARG A 156 18.31 -4.37 3.30
C ARG A 156 18.38 -4.46 4.82
N LYS A 157 18.84 -3.40 5.49
CA LYS A 157 18.89 -3.32 6.96
C LYS A 157 17.52 -3.32 7.64
N ARG A 158 16.44 -3.00 6.91
CA ARG A 158 15.04 -2.99 7.39
C ARG A 158 14.30 -4.27 7.01
N MET A 159 14.96 -5.23 6.39
CA MET A 159 14.35 -6.46 5.88
C MET A 159 14.97 -7.69 6.56
N LYS A 160 14.13 -8.68 6.84
CA LYS A 160 14.60 -10.04 7.12
C LYS A 160 14.81 -10.76 5.80
N ILE A 161 16.07 -10.97 5.42
CA ILE A 161 16.43 -11.64 4.17
C ILE A 161 16.30 -13.16 4.35
N ILE A 162 15.56 -13.80 3.43
CA ILE A 162 15.43 -15.25 3.34
C ILE A 162 15.92 -15.65 1.95
N GLU A 163 17.02 -16.38 1.90
CA GLU A 163 17.57 -16.88 0.64
C GLU A 163 16.85 -18.18 0.24
N LEU A 164 16.28 -18.19 -0.95
CA LEU A 164 15.63 -19.37 -1.52
C LEU A 164 16.63 -20.11 -2.39
N THR A 165 16.87 -21.38 -2.07
CA THR A 165 17.72 -22.25 -2.88
C THR A 165 16.95 -22.79 -4.08
N PRO A 166 17.61 -23.00 -5.24
CA PRO A 166 16.97 -23.63 -6.39
C PRO A 166 16.45 -25.02 -6.06
N TYR A 167 15.28 -25.36 -6.61
CA TYR A 167 14.68 -26.68 -6.43
C TYR A 167 15.52 -27.81 -7.04
N THR A 168 15.61 -28.93 -6.33
CA THR A 168 16.18 -30.18 -6.85
C THR A 168 15.30 -30.77 -7.96
N SER A 169 15.84 -31.67 -8.77
CA SER A 169 15.07 -32.35 -9.83
C SER A 169 13.83 -33.09 -9.28
N GLU A 170 13.96 -33.70 -8.10
CA GLU A 170 12.84 -34.37 -7.42
C GLU A 170 11.77 -33.38 -6.96
N GLN A 171 12.17 -32.25 -6.36
CA GLN A 171 11.26 -31.19 -5.96
C GLN A 171 10.53 -30.58 -7.17
N LYS A 172 11.25 -30.33 -8.28
CA LYS A 172 10.65 -29.87 -9.54
C LYS A 172 9.60 -30.85 -10.06
N LYS A 173 9.88 -32.16 -10.02
CA LYS A 173 8.93 -33.20 -10.42
C LYS A 173 7.68 -33.19 -9.54
N ALA A 174 7.86 -33.10 -8.22
CA ALA A 174 6.74 -33.02 -7.28
C ALA A 174 5.87 -31.77 -7.49
N ILE A 175 6.48 -30.60 -7.72
CA ILE A 175 5.77 -29.35 -8.02
C ILE A 175 5.00 -29.48 -9.34
N ALA A 176 5.63 -30.02 -10.38
CA ALA A 176 5.00 -30.18 -11.69
C ALA A 176 3.74 -31.06 -11.60
N GLN A 177 3.80 -32.16 -10.86
CA GLN A 177 2.66 -33.06 -10.66
C GLN A 177 1.54 -32.45 -9.82
N LYS A 178 1.88 -31.63 -8.82
CA LYS A 178 0.91 -31.10 -7.86
C LYS A 178 0.22 -29.82 -8.31
N ILE A 179 0.95 -28.93 -9.01
CA ILE A 179 0.52 -27.55 -9.28
C ILE A 179 0.38 -27.28 -10.79
N ILE A 180 1.33 -27.73 -11.62
CA ILE A 180 1.40 -27.31 -13.04
C ILE A 180 0.51 -28.18 -13.95
N GLN A 181 0.32 -29.46 -13.61
CA GLN A 181 -0.47 -30.41 -14.43
C GLN A 181 -1.97 -30.46 -14.06
N LYS A 182 -2.47 -29.50 -13.28
CA LYS A 182 -3.90 -29.30 -13.02
C LYS A 182 -4.48 -28.29 -13.98
#